data_AF-A0A845K1C6-F1
#
_entry.id   AF-A0A845K1C6-F1
#
_cell.length_a   1.000
_cell.length_b   1.000
_cell.length_c   1.000
_cell.angle_alpha   90.00
_cell.angle_beta   90.00
_cell.angle_gamma   90.00
#
_symmetry.space_group_name_H-M   'P 1'
#
loop_
_entity.id
_entity.type
_entity.pdbx_description
1 polymer ?
#
loop_
_entity_poly.entity_id
_entity_poly.type
_entity_poly.pdbx_seq_one_letter_code
_entity_poly.pdbx_strand_id
1 'polypeptide(L)'
;MKVRNLLTITILVLLVSALPCMAEVNEVDSNFDGKIDQWQYVDAQGKVEKIEHDGDFDGKVDQTEYFKGDKVLEHVEFDRNKDGKMDHLQYYENGGKLFNSGKFS
;
A
#
# COMPACT_ATOMS: atom_id res chain seq x y z
N MET A 1 -0.49 -34.09 45.88
CA MET A 1 -0.21 -33.59 44.51
C MET A 1 -1.32 -32.64 44.09
N LYS A 2 -1.08 -31.32 44.06
CA LYS A 2 -2.08 -30.31 43.65
C LYS A 2 -1.72 -29.87 42.22
N VAL A 3 -2.44 -30.41 41.25
CA VAL A 3 -2.38 -30.04 39.84
C VAL A 3 -3.11 -28.70 39.70
N ARG A 4 -2.39 -27.59 39.86
CA ARG A 4 -2.92 -26.23 39.70
C ARG A 4 -1.79 -25.39 39.12
N ASN A 5 -1.58 -25.45 37.80
CA ASN A 5 -0.79 -24.46 37.03
C ASN A 5 -0.82 -24.69 35.50
N LEU A 6 -1.58 -25.66 34.99
CA LEU A 6 -1.61 -25.95 33.55
C LEU A 6 -2.70 -25.19 32.77
N LEU A 7 -3.75 -24.69 33.44
CA LEU A 7 -4.88 -24.01 32.78
C LEU A 7 -4.61 -22.52 32.49
N THR A 8 -3.73 -21.86 33.23
CA THR A 8 -3.45 -20.42 33.09
C THR A 8 -2.50 -20.10 31.94
N ILE A 9 -1.58 -21.02 31.58
CA ILE A 9 -0.61 -20.79 30.50
C ILE A 9 -1.26 -20.93 29.12
N THR A 10 -2.22 -21.84 28.96
CA THR A 10 -2.88 -22.09 27.67
C THR A 10 -3.77 -20.93 27.22
N ILE A 11 -4.39 -20.21 28.15
CA ILE A 11 -5.25 -19.04 27.84
C ILE A 11 -4.41 -17.84 27.38
N LEU A 12 -3.16 -17.71 27.86
CA LEU A 12 -2.28 -16.61 27.48
C LEU A 12 -1.65 -16.79 26.09
N VAL A 13 -1.38 -18.03 25.68
CA VAL A 13 -0.85 -18.34 24.34
C VAL A 13 -1.91 -18.18 23.25
N LEU A 14 -3.19 -18.45 23.56
CA LEU A 14 -4.32 -18.27 22.64
C LEU A 14 -4.70 -16.79 22.40
N LEU A 15 -4.29 -15.88 23.28
CA LEU A 15 -4.55 -14.44 23.12
C LEU A 15 -3.56 -13.74 22.18
N VAL A 16 -2.39 -14.32 21.92
CA VAL A 16 -1.35 -13.73 21.05
C VAL A 16 -1.53 -14.11 19.57
N SER A 17 -2.28 -15.16 19.26
CA SER A 17 -2.48 -15.63 17.87
C SER A 17 -3.54 -14.85 17.07
N ALA A 18 -4.08 -13.77 17.62
CA ALA A 18 -5.15 -12.98 17.01
C ALA A 18 -4.84 -11.49 16.94
N LEU A 19 -3.55 -11.12 16.85
CA LEU A 19 -3.21 -9.78 16.39
C LEU A 19 -3.48 -9.74 14.88
N PRO A 20 -4.45 -8.94 14.40
CA PRO A 20 -4.66 -8.78 12.96
C PRO A 20 -3.38 -8.25 12.33
N CYS A 21 -3.09 -8.74 11.13
CA CYS A 21 -1.92 -8.33 10.38
C CYS A 21 -1.83 -6.81 10.29
N MET A 22 -0.67 -6.31 10.62
CA MET A 22 -0.31 -4.93 10.34
C MET A 22 -0.27 -4.77 8.81
N ALA A 23 -0.91 -3.73 8.30
CA ALA A 23 -0.59 -3.26 6.95
C ALA A 23 0.89 -2.86 6.94
N GLU A 24 1.65 -3.39 5.98
CA GLU A 24 3.07 -3.13 5.84
C GLU A 24 3.27 -2.00 4.83
N VAL A 25 4.12 -1.03 5.15
CA VAL A 25 4.53 0.01 4.21
C VAL A 25 6.01 -0.20 3.91
N ASN A 26 6.31 -0.44 2.64
CA ASN A 26 7.66 -0.53 2.13
C ASN A 26 8.07 0.83 1.54
N GLU A 27 9.14 1.40 2.09
CA GLU A 27 9.63 2.73 1.74
C GLU A 27 10.91 2.61 0.90
N VAL A 28 10.98 3.37 -0.19
CA VAL A 28 12.14 3.40 -1.10
C VAL A 28 12.60 4.84 -1.29
N ASP A 29 13.89 5.05 -1.07
CA ASP A 29 14.65 6.23 -1.49
C ASP A 29 15.46 5.80 -2.72
N SER A 30 14.95 6.11 -3.91
CA SER A 30 15.51 5.71 -5.18
C SER A 30 16.63 6.63 -5.67
N ASN A 31 16.66 7.88 -5.19
CA ASN A 31 17.68 8.87 -5.57
C ASN A 31 18.82 9.02 -4.54
N PHE A 32 18.70 8.38 -3.38
CA PHE A 32 19.63 8.38 -2.24
C PHE A 32 19.86 9.76 -1.62
N ASP A 33 18.85 10.65 -1.65
CA ASP A 33 18.93 11.98 -1.06
C ASP A 33 18.53 12.01 0.43
N GLY A 34 18.10 10.87 0.99
CA GLY A 34 17.68 10.71 2.37
C GLY A 34 16.20 11.00 2.60
N LYS A 35 15.42 11.28 1.56
CA LYS A 35 13.96 11.35 1.58
C LYS A 35 13.40 10.13 0.86
N ILE A 36 12.28 9.62 1.37
CA ILE A 36 11.56 8.56 0.68
C ILE A 36 10.82 9.18 -0.50
N ASP A 37 10.87 8.51 -1.65
CA ASP A 37 10.20 8.91 -2.89
C ASP A 37 9.21 7.87 -3.42
N GLN A 38 9.13 6.70 -2.76
CA GLN A 38 8.12 5.70 -3.07
C GLN A 38 7.65 4.95 -1.82
N TRP A 39 6.33 4.74 -1.72
CA TRP A 39 5.67 4.01 -0.63
C TRP A 39 4.77 2.91 -1.19
N GLN A 40 5.08 1.66 -0.89
CA GLN A 40 4.27 0.51 -1.28
C GLN A 40 3.49 -0.01 -0.07
N TYR A 41 2.17 0.02 -0.16
CA TYR A 41 1.23 -0.39 0.88
C TYR A 41 0.78 -1.83 0.61
N VAL A 42 0.91 -2.68 1.63
CA VAL A 42 0.65 -4.11 1.54
C VAL A 42 -0.37 -4.50 2.60
N ASP A 43 -1.38 -5.25 2.18
CA ASP A 43 -2.42 -5.76 3.05
C ASP A 43 -1.91 -6.84 4.02
N ALA A 44 -2.80 -7.22 4.92
CA ALA A 44 -2.62 -8.28 5.87
C ALA A 44 -2.14 -9.62 5.28
N GLN A 45 -2.50 -9.90 4.03
CA GLN A 45 -2.22 -11.14 3.32
C GLN A 45 -0.95 -11.04 2.45
N GLY A 46 -0.23 -9.92 2.49
CA GLY A 46 0.97 -9.70 1.68
C GLY A 46 0.68 -9.22 0.26
N LYS A 47 -0.55 -8.78 -0.05
CA LYS A 47 -0.94 -8.26 -1.37
C LYS A 47 -0.76 -6.76 -1.41
N VAL A 48 -0.28 -6.25 -2.55
CA VAL A 48 -0.13 -4.81 -2.74
C VAL A 48 -1.51 -4.19 -2.91
N GLU A 49 -1.82 -3.16 -2.11
CA GLU A 49 -3.05 -2.37 -2.23
C GLU A 49 -2.82 -1.12 -3.07
N LYS A 50 -1.73 -0.39 -2.80
CA LYS A 50 -1.35 0.79 -3.56
C LYS A 50 0.15 1.07 -3.52
N ILE A 51 0.64 1.81 -4.51
CA ILE A 51 2.00 2.36 -4.53
C ILE A 51 1.91 3.86 -4.82
N GLU A 52 2.53 4.67 -3.97
CA GLU A 52 2.66 6.11 -4.14
C GLU A 52 4.08 6.46 -4.61
N HIS A 53 4.19 7.44 -5.50
CA HIS A 53 5.44 7.93 -6.07
C HIS A 53 5.53 9.45 -6.01
N ASP A 54 6.65 9.95 -5.49
CA ASP A 54 7.13 11.32 -5.66
C ASP A 54 8.18 11.30 -6.78
N GLY A 55 7.76 11.63 -8.00
CA GLY A 55 8.58 11.43 -9.19
C GLY A 55 9.56 12.57 -9.45
N ASP A 56 9.36 13.73 -8.81
CA ASP A 56 10.21 14.90 -8.95
C ASP A 56 11.00 15.27 -7.67
N PHE A 57 10.81 14.50 -6.60
CA PHE A 57 11.51 14.58 -5.32
C PHE A 57 11.19 15.89 -4.56
N ASP A 58 10.00 16.46 -4.77
CA ASP A 58 9.56 17.69 -4.09
C ASP A 58 8.94 17.42 -2.69
N GLY A 59 8.75 16.15 -2.34
CA GLY A 59 8.14 15.68 -1.12
C GLY A 59 6.63 15.46 -1.22
N LYS A 60 6.04 15.52 -2.42
CA LYS A 60 4.62 15.26 -2.68
C LYS A 60 4.44 14.11 -3.65
N VAL A 61 3.33 13.40 -3.50
CA VAL A 61 2.98 12.29 -4.37
C VAL A 61 2.45 12.84 -5.69
N ASP A 62 3.15 12.56 -6.79
CA ASP A 62 2.74 12.86 -8.16
C ASP A 62 1.85 11.77 -8.75
N GLN A 63 1.97 10.53 -8.27
CA GLN A 63 1.31 9.36 -8.84
C GLN A 63 0.95 8.33 -7.77
N THR A 64 -0.26 7.79 -7.86
CA THR A 64 -0.73 6.67 -7.03
C THR A 64 -1.26 5.55 -7.90
N GLU A 65 -0.67 4.36 -7.78
CA GLU A 65 -1.12 3.14 -8.44
C GLU A 65 -1.96 2.31 -7.47
N TYR A 66 -3.15 1.88 -7.89
CA TYR A 66 -4.05 1.05 -7.09
C TYR A 66 -4.14 -0.36 -7.68
N PHE A 67 -4.04 -1.35 -6.79
CA PHE A 67 -3.98 -2.75 -7.16
C PHE A 67 -5.13 -3.54 -6.53
N LYS A 68 -5.56 -4.57 -7.24
CA LYS A 68 -6.58 -5.51 -6.79
C LYS A 68 -6.04 -6.92 -6.78
N GLY A 69 -6.22 -7.62 -5.67
CA GLY A 69 -5.82 -9.02 -5.54
C GLY A 69 -4.31 -9.20 -5.72
N ASP A 70 -3.91 -10.17 -6.56
CA ASP A 70 -2.49 -10.53 -6.74
C ASP A 70 -1.78 -9.60 -7.73
N LYS A 71 -1.60 -8.32 -7.35
CA LYS A 71 -0.88 -7.29 -8.13
C LYS A 71 -1.51 -6.97 -9.50
N VAL A 72 -2.84 -7.07 -9.63
CA VAL A 72 -3.53 -6.61 -10.83
C VAL A 72 -3.74 -5.11 -10.73
N LEU A 73 -3.12 -4.33 -11.62
CA LEU A 73 -3.30 -2.88 -11.68
C LEU A 73 -4.75 -2.56 -12.07
N GLU A 74 -5.47 -1.85 -11.19
CA GLU A 74 -6.86 -1.46 -11.42
C GLU A 74 -6.92 -0.07 -12.05
N HIS A 75 -6.30 0.91 -11.40
CA HIS A 75 -6.22 2.28 -11.89
C HIS A 75 -4.99 3.01 -11.35
N VAL A 76 -4.66 4.12 -12.01
CA VAL A 76 -3.57 5.02 -11.62
C VAL A 76 -4.11 6.45 -11.60
N GLU A 77 -3.83 7.14 -10.50
CA GLU A 77 -4.09 8.55 -10.30
C GLU A 77 -2.79 9.35 -10.48
N PHE A 78 -2.89 10.55 -11.05
CA PHE A 78 -1.78 11.46 -11.24
C PHE A 78 -2.17 12.89 -10.82
N ASP A 79 -1.26 13.58 -10.17
CA ASP A 79 -1.24 15.03 -10.02
C ASP A 79 -0.30 15.58 -11.12
N ARG A 80 -0.87 16.04 -12.23
CA ARG A 80 -0.12 16.56 -13.38
C ARG A 80 0.18 18.04 -13.22
N ASN A 81 -0.62 18.77 -12.44
CA ASN A 81 -0.49 20.21 -12.25
C ASN A 81 0.34 20.58 -11.01
N LYS A 82 0.68 19.59 -10.16
CA LYS A 82 1.49 19.67 -8.94
C LYS A 82 0.89 20.55 -7.85
N ASP A 83 -0.44 20.59 -7.79
CA ASP A 83 -1.18 21.36 -6.79
C ASP A 83 -1.46 20.58 -5.49
N GLY A 84 -1.05 19.30 -5.45
CA GLY A 84 -1.27 18.37 -4.35
C GLY A 84 -2.59 17.60 -4.45
N LYS A 85 -3.30 17.68 -5.58
CA LYS A 85 -4.54 16.94 -5.84
C LYS A 85 -4.43 16.17 -7.14
N MET A 86 -4.89 14.93 -7.11
CA MET A 86 -4.95 14.10 -8.29
C MET A 86 -5.95 14.68 -9.31
N ASP A 87 -5.48 14.99 -10.50
CA ASP A 87 -6.24 15.60 -11.59
C ASP A 87 -6.43 14.66 -12.79
N HIS A 88 -5.83 13.48 -12.79
CA HIS A 88 -5.91 12.54 -13.91
C HIS A 88 -6.00 11.10 -13.42
N LEU A 89 -6.98 10.37 -13.94
CA LEU A 89 -7.25 8.99 -13.58
C LEU A 89 -7.22 8.09 -14.83
N GLN A 90 -6.56 6.95 -14.74
CA GLN A 90 -6.41 5.97 -15.80
C GLN A 90 -6.79 4.58 -15.32
N TYR A 91 -7.62 3.86 -16.07
CA TYR A 91 -8.06 2.50 -15.74
C TYR A 91 -7.46 1.48 -16.70
N TYR A 92 -7.07 0.33 -16.13
CA TYR A 92 -6.37 -0.71 -16.85
C TYR A 92 -7.16 -2.02 -16.87
N GLU A 93 -7.16 -2.68 -18.04
CA GLU A 93 -7.66 -4.04 -18.20
C GLU A 93 -6.65 -5.03 -17.61
N ASN A 94 -7.12 -6.24 -17.35
CA ASN A 94 -6.24 -7.33 -16.96
C ASN A 94 -5.15 -7.55 -18.04
N GLY A 95 -3.88 -7.47 -17.64
CA GLY A 95 -2.74 -7.43 -18.56
C GLY A 95 -2.14 -6.03 -18.80
N GLY A 96 -2.60 -5.00 -18.08
CA GLY A 96 -1.98 -3.68 -18.07
C GLY A 96 -2.31 -2.80 -19.28
N LYS A 97 -3.35 -3.14 -20.03
CA LYS A 97 -3.79 -2.34 -21.18
C LYS A 97 -4.73 -1.22 -20.72
N LEU A 98 -4.37 0.02 -21.02
CA LEU A 98 -5.24 1.16 -20.77
C LEU A 98 -6.56 1.01 -21.56
N PHE A 99 -7.71 1.09 -20.88
CA PHE A 99 -9.02 1.05 -21.53
C PHE A 99 -9.85 2.31 -21.31
N ASN A 100 -9.56 3.09 -20.27
CA ASN A 100 -10.26 4.34 -19.99
C ASN A 100 -9.34 5.34 -19.29
N SER A 101 -9.54 6.63 -19.53
CA SER A 101 -8.84 7.72 -18.84
C SER A 101 -9.73 8.95 -18.72
N GLY A 102 -9.69 9.63 -17.58
CA GLY A 102 -10.45 10.86 -17.31
C GLY A 102 -9.56 11.92 -16.66
N LYS A 103 -9.79 13.19 -17.02
CA LYS A 103 -9.12 14.34 -16.40
C LYS A 103 -10.13 15.18 -15.63
N PHE A 104 -9.72 15.64 -14.47
CA PHE A 104 -10.41 16.56 -13.60
C PHE A 104 -9.71 17.94 -13.69
N SER A 105 -10.43 19.00 -13.32
CA SER A 105 -9.94 20.38 -13.40
C SER A 105 -9.88 21.01 -12.03
#